data_AF-K5Z1U9-F1
#
_entry.id   AF-K5Z1U9-F1
#
_cell.length_a   1.000
_cell.length_b   1.000
_cell.length_c   1.000
_cell.angle_alpha   90.00
_cell.angle_beta   90.00
_cell.angle_gamma   90.00
#
_symmetry.space_group_name_H-M   'P 1'
#
loop_
_entity.id
_entity.type
_entity.pdbx_description
1 polymer ?
#
loop_
_entity_poly.entity_id
_entity_poly.type
_entity_poly.pdbx_seq_one_letter_code
_entity_poly.pdbx_strand_id
1 'polypeptide(L)'
;MKKSVICIALAAVTLAACNNTEKEARARLNNAKSMYERNELFAAKSEIDSIRALYPKEFKVLKEGLSLMRMVEMKEAERNIAFCDSLIPIKTEEAEGLKKGFVFEKDSVYEEIGNYIWKQQTVERNVQRCYIRSGVNEKGEIYLASVFYGGAPINHTGIKVSTKDGQFAETAAIPYDGGVNYRFKDLGKTIEVVTYKGEKGLDAAKFISTNVKERVKAEYTGGKPYTLYIADGDKKAIAATFELATVLSDLENLQKEKEKATKRIAYLKSKLESNTEE
;
A
#
# COMPACT_ATOMS: atom_id res chain seq x y z
N MET A 1 -70.71 23.18 -15.32
CA MET A 1 -69.46 23.86 -15.76
C MET A 1 -68.44 24.14 -14.64
N LYS A 2 -68.72 23.88 -13.34
CA LYS A 2 -67.76 24.18 -12.23
C LYS A 2 -66.72 23.09 -11.91
N LYS A 3 -66.87 21.84 -12.41
CA LYS A 3 -65.92 20.73 -12.16
C LYS A 3 -64.71 20.72 -13.11
N SER A 4 -64.84 21.21 -14.35
CA SER A 4 -63.74 21.25 -15.33
C SER A 4 -62.71 22.35 -15.06
N VAL A 5 -63.11 23.46 -14.41
CA VAL A 5 -62.20 24.58 -14.09
C VAL A 5 -61.24 24.21 -12.96
N ILE A 6 -61.67 23.35 -12.02
CA ILE A 6 -60.84 22.87 -10.90
C ILE A 6 -59.75 21.91 -11.39
N CYS A 7 -60.04 21.04 -12.37
CA CYS A 7 -59.03 20.14 -12.96
C CYS A 7 -57.98 20.89 -13.79
N ILE A 8 -58.34 21.99 -14.45
CA ILE A 8 -57.39 22.81 -15.23
C ILE A 8 -56.50 23.66 -14.30
N ALA A 9 -57.05 24.18 -13.19
CA ALA A 9 -56.28 24.90 -12.19
C ALA A 9 -55.29 24.00 -11.44
N LEU A 10 -55.67 22.76 -11.09
CA LEU A 10 -54.75 21.80 -10.46
C LEU A 10 -53.63 21.37 -11.40
N ALA A 11 -53.92 21.16 -12.70
CA ALA A 11 -52.92 20.83 -13.72
C ALA A 11 -51.92 21.99 -13.96
N ALA A 12 -52.41 23.25 -13.94
CA ALA A 12 -51.56 24.43 -14.08
C ALA A 12 -50.62 24.63 -12.87
N VAL A 13 -51.07 24.33 -11.65
CA VAL A 13 -50.24 24.39 -10.44
C VAL A 13 -49.16 23.30 -10.43
N THR A 14 -49.47 22.09 -10.92
CA THR A 14 -48.45 21.04 -11.08
C THR A 14 -47.39 21.39 -12.13
N LEU A 15 -47.78 22.06 -13.23
CA LEU A 15 -46.85 22.50 -14.27
C LEU A 15 -45.94 23.66 -13.80
N ALA A 16 -46.48 24.61 -13.04
CA ALA A 16 -45.71 25.73 -12.51
C ALA A 16 -44.68 25.30 -11.45
N ALA A 17 -45.02 24.33 -10.60
CA ALA A 17 -44.11 23.80 -9.60
C ALA A 17 -42.93 23.02 -10.22
N CYS A 18 -43.18 22.19 -11.25
CA CYS A 18 -42.11 21.50 -11.99
C CYS A 18 -41.15 22.47 -12.72
N ASN A 19 -41.66 23.61 -13.21
CA ASN A 19 -40.82 24.57 -13.93
C ASN A 19 -39.84 25.31 -12.99
N ASN A 20 -40.20 25.46 -11.71
CA ASN A 20 -39.33 26.09 -10.72
C ASN A 20 -38.23 25.14 -10.23
N THR A 21 -38.53 23.84 -10.06
CA THR A 21 -37.54 22.83 -9.64
C THR A 21 -36.45 22.61 -10.68
N GLU A 22 -36.78 22.55 -11.97
CA GLU A 22 -35.79 22.45 -13.05
C GLU A 22 -34.85 23.66 -13.05
N LYS A 23 -35.39 24.88 -12.86
CA LYS A 23 -34.61 26.11 -12.84
C LYS A 23 -33.63 26.17 -11.66
N GLU A 24 -34.05 25.76 -10.48
CA GLU A 24 -33.19 25.68 -9.29
C GLU A 24 -32.09 24.63 -9.46
N ALA A 25 -32.43 23.43 -9.94
CA ALA A 25 -31.47 22.37 -10.23
C ALA A 25 -30.43 22.83 -11.27
N ARG A 26 -30.87 23.56 -12.30
CA ARG A 26 -30.02 24.17 -13.32
C ARG A 26 -29.05 25.20 -12.74
N ALA A 27 -29.52 26.06 -11.84
CA ALA A 27 -28.67 27.06 -11.18
C ALA A 27 -27.56 26.40 -10.35
N ARG A 28 -27.89 25.34 -9.60
CA ARG A 28 -26.91 24.54 -8.86
C ARG A 28 -25.90 23.85 -9.79
N LEU A 29 -26.35 23.30 -10.90
CA LEU A 29 -25.45 22.69 -11.88
C LEU A 29 -24.47 23.73 -12.47
N ASN A 30 -24.94 24.95 -12.74
CA ASN A 30 -24.08 26.04 -13.21
C ASN A 30 -23.05 26.45 -12.13
N ASN A 31 -23.45 26.46 -10.86
CA ASN A 31 -22.52 26.69 -9.74
C ASN A 31 -21.46 25.59 -9.68
N ALA A 32 -21.84 24.32 -9.83
CA ALA A 32 -20.90 23.20 -9.88
C ALA A 32 -19.91 23.30 -11.05
N LYS A 33 -20.38 23.74 -12.24
CA LYS A 33 -19.51 24.01 -13.40
C LYS A 33 -18.49 25.11 -13.07
N SER A 34 -18.93 26.19 -12.43
CA SER A 34 -18.06 27.29 -12.02
C SER A 34 -17.01 26.86 -10.96
N MET A 35 -17.40 26.00 -10.00
CA MET A 35 -16.46 25.39 -9.05
C MET A 35 -15.40 24.54 -9.78
N TYR A 36 -15.81 23.74 -10.76
CA TYR A 36 -14.89 22.94 -11.58
C TYR A 36 -13.89 23.80 -12.37
N GLU A 37 -14.35 24.89 -12.98
CA GLU A 37 -13.51 25.86 -13.70
C GLU A 37 -12.48 26.53 -12.77
N ARG A 38 -12.90 26.89 -11.55
CA ARG A 38 -12.00 27.40 -10.48
C ARG A 38 -11.14 26.32 -9.82
N ASN A 39 -11.21 25.08 -10.30
CA ASN A 39 -10.42 23.95 -9.79
C ASN A 39 -10.79 23.51 -8.36
N GLU A 40 -11.99 23.88 -7.88
CA GLU A 40 -12.58 23.52 -6.59
C GLU A 40 -13.28 22.15 -6.68
N LEU A 41 -12.51 21.09 -6.99
CA LEU A 41 -13.04 19.77 -7.37
C LEU A 41 -13.95 19.14 -6.31
N PHE A 42 -13.56 19.20 -5.03
CA PHE A 42 -14.39 18.66 -3.94
C PHE A 42 -15.74 19.39 -3.82
N ALA A 43 -15.74 20.72 -3.93
CA ALA A 43 -16.96 21.52 -3.87
C ALA A 43 -17.87 21.19 -5.07
N ALA A 44 -17.30 21.06 -6.27
CA ALA A 44 -18.05 20.66 -7.46
C ALA A 44 -18.72 19.28 -7.28
N LYS A 45 -18.02 18.27 -6.74
CA LYS A 45 -18.60 16.94 -6.46
C LYS A 45 -19.74 17.02 -5.45
N SER A 46 -19.51 17.73 -4.35
CA SER A 46 -20.50 17.90 -3.29
C SER A 46 -21.76 18.59 -3.79
N GLU A 47 -21.63 19.60 -4.65
CA GLU A 47 -22.79 20.27 -5.27
C GLU A 47 -23.53 19.33 -6.23
N ILE A 48 -22.82 18.53 -7.04
CA ILE A 48 -23.45 17.52 -7.93
C ILE A 48 -24.21 16.45 -7.14
N ASP A 49 -23.61 15.93 -6.06
CA ASP A 49 -24.28 14.96 -5.19
C ASP A 49 -25.53 15.58 -4.53
N SER A 50 -25.47 16.86 -4.16
CA SER A 50 -26.62 17.61 -3.65
C SER A 50 -27.73 17.74 -4.68
N ILE A 51 -27.40 18.00 -5.95
CA ILE A 51 -28.40 18.01 -7.04
C ILE A 51 -29.10 16.66 -7.15
N ARG A 52 -28.35 15.54 -7.08
CA ARG A 52 -28.92 14.19 -7.14
C ARG A 52 -29.87 13.91 -5.97
N ALA A 53 -29.53 14.39 -4.78
CA ALA A 53 -30.35 14.19 -3.58
C ALA A 53 -31.62 15.08 -3.57
N LEU A 54 -31.47 16.36 -3.93
CA LEU A 54 -32.54 17.36 -3.82
C LEU A 54 -33.49 17.35 -5.04
N TYR A 55 -32.99 17.01 -6.22
CA TYR A 55 -33.73 17.09 -7.49
C TYR A 55 -33.70 15.76 -8.28
N PRO A 56 -34.12 14.63 -7.68
CA PRO A 56 -33.96 13.29 -8.28
C PRO A 56 -34.82 13.05 -9.55
N LYS A 57 -35.78 13.93 -9.85
CA LYS A 57 -36.66 13.83 -11.03
C LYS A 57 -36.19 14.68 -12.21
N GLU A 58 -35.15 15.50 -12.03
CA GLU A 58 -34.65 16.42 -13.06
C GLU A 58 -33.65 15.71 -13.98
N PHE A 59 -34.10 14.69 -14.70
CA PHE A 59 -33.23 13.75 -15.44
C PHE A 59 -32.25 14.42 -16.42
N LYS A 60 -32.65 15.52 -17.08
CA LYS A 60 -31.75 16.27 -17.97
C LYS A 60 -30.58 16.89 -17.20
N VAL A 61 -30.88 17.55 -16.07
CA VAL A 61 -29.87 18.13 -15.18
C VAL A 61 -28.98 17.04 -14.59
N LEU A 62 -29.55 15.89 -14.24
CA LEU A 62 -28.80 14.73 -13.73
C LEU A 62 -27.86 14.11 -14.79
N LYS A 63 -28.28 13.99 -16.07
CA LYS A 63 -27.42 13.51 -17.17
C LYS A 63 -26.21 14.45 -17.34
N GLU A 64 -26.44 15.77 -17.34
CA GLU A 64 -25.34 16.75 -17.41
C GLU A 64 -24.47 16.75 -16.15
N GLY A 65 -25.08 16.64 -14.96
CA GLY A 65 -24.36 16.54 -13.69
C GLY A 65 -23.47 15.30 -13.62
N LEU A 66 -23.92 14.18 -14.18
CA LEU A 66 -23.11 12.97 -14.29
C LEU A 66 -21.91 13.16 -15.23
N SER A 67 -22.11 13.81 -16.38
CA SER A 67 -20.99 14.18 -17.26
C SER A 67 -20.00 15.12 -16.57
N LEU A 68 -20.49 16.11 -15.82
CA LEU A 68 -19.63 16.99 -15.02
C LEU A 68 -18.87 16.23 -13.93
N MET A 69 -19.52 15.33 -13.21
CA MET A 69 -18.88 14.48 -12.19
C MET A 69 -17.71 13.69 -12.80
N ARG A 70 -17.92 13.09 -13.98
CA ARG A 70 -16.87 12.36 -14.70
C ARG A 70 -15.69 13.26 -15.08
N MET A 71 -15.94 14.50 -15.51
CA MET A 71 -14.87 15.48 -15.78
C MET A 71 -14.11 15.86 -14.51
N VAL A 72 -14.82 16.06 -13.39
CA VAL A 72 -14.20 16.35 -12.09
C VAL A 72 -13.29 15.20 -11.64
N GLU A 73 -13.80 13.96 -11.68
CA GLU A 73 -13.03 12.75 -11.32
C GLU A 73 -11.82 12.53 -12.24
N MET A 74 -11.94 12.87 -13.52
CA MET A 74 -10.83 12.80 -14.47
C MET A 74 -9.72 13.80 -14.08
N LYS A 75 -10.08 15.02 -13.72
CA LYS A 75 -9.13 16.05 -13.27
C LYS A 75 -8.49 15.71 -11.92
N GLU A 76 -9.20 15.04 -11.02
CA GLU A 76 -8.62 14.46 -9.79
C GLU A 76 -7.57 13.39 -10.12
N ALA A 77 -7.89 12.48 -11.06
CA ALA A 77 -6.96 11.44 -11.48
C ALA A 77 -5.71 12.02 -12.19
N GLU A 78 -5.87 13.08 -13.00
CA GLU A 78 -4.76 13.80 -13.63
C GLU A 78 -3.83 14.42 -12.59
N ARG A 79 -4.38 15.04 -11.53
CA ARG A 79 -3.56 15.55 -10.41
C ARG A 79 -2.80 14.43 -9.70
N ASN A 80 -3.42 13.27 -9.48
CA ASN A 80 -2.76 12.13 -8.86
C ASN A 80 -1.61 11.61 -9.72
N ILE A 81 -1.78 11.54 -11.04
CA ILE A 81 -0.69 11.18 -11.96
C ILE A 81 0.45 12.18 -11.86
N ALA A 82 0.16 13.49 -11.93
CA ALA A 82 1.19 14.53 -11.82
C ALA A 82 1.96 14.47 -10.49
N PHE A 83 1.26 14.19 -9.38
CA PHE A 83 1.89 13.95 -8.09
C PHE A 83 2.81 12.72 -8.12
N CYS A 84 2.34 11.59 -8.64
CA CYS A 84 3.16 10.38 -8.75
C CYS A 84 4.38 10.61 -9.65
N ASP A 85 4.21 11.27 -10.79
CA ASP A 85 5.29 11.61 -11.73
C ASP A 85 6.35 12.51 -11.09
N SER A 86 5.97 13.38 -10.15
CA SER A 86 6.93 14.21 -9.43
C SER A 86 7.78 13.44 -8.42
N LEU A 87 7.27 12.35 -7.84
CA LEU A 87 7.93 11.61 -6.76
C LEU A 87 8.65 10.35 -7.22
N ILE A 88 8.15 9.66 -8.25
CA ILE A 88 8.75 8.42 -8.77
C ILE A 88 10.25 8.59 -9.09
N PRO A 89 10.70 9.64 -9.80
CA PRO A 89 12.12 9.82 -10.11
C PRO A 89 12.98 9.98 -8.84
N ILE A 90 12.49 10.75 -7.86
CA ILE A 90 13.17 11.00 -6.58
C ILE A 90 13.34 9.70 -5.80
N LYS A 91 12.25 8.93 -5.66
CA LYS A 91 12.27 7.64 -4.96
C LYS A 91 13.10 6.59 -5.69
N THR A 92 13.13 6.65 -7.01
CA THR A 92 13.98 5.77 -7.84
C THR A 92 15.46 6.06 -7.56
N GLU A 93 15.88 7.33 -7.58
CA GLU A 93 17.26 7.71 -7.28
C GLU A 93 17.67 7.34 -5.84
N GLU A 94 16.78 7.56 -4.87
CA GLU A 94 16.96 7.17 -3.47
C GLU A 94 17.19 5.65 -3.35
N ALA A 95 16.33 4.83 -4.00
CA ALA A 95 16.47 3.37 -4.00
C ALA A 95 17.78 2.92 -4.66
N GLU A 96 18.17 3.50 -5.79
CA GLU A 96 19.44 3.17 -6.47
C GLU A 96 20.66 3.54 -5.62
N GLY A 97 20.59 4.63 -4.85
CA GLY A 97 21.60 4.99 -3.85
C GLY A 97 21.76 3.91 -2.78
N LEU A 98 20.64 3.49 -2.18
CA LEU A 98 20.62 2.48 -1.10
C LEU A 98 21.07 1.10 -1.59
N LYS A 99 20.65 0.68 -2.79
CA LYS A 99 20.99 -0.63 -3.39
C LYS A 99 22.50 -0.89 -3.50
N LYS A 100 23.35 0.15 -3.52
CA LYS A 100 24.82 0.02 -3.54
C LYS A 100 25.38 -0.81 -2.37
N GLY A 101 24.68 -0.85 -1.23
CA GLY A 101 25.03 -1.68 -0.07
C GLY A 101 24.64 -3.16 -0.19
N PHE A 102 23.88 -3.53 -1.21
CA PHE A 102 23.25 -4.84 -1.35
C PHE A 102 23.85 -5.67 -2.48
N VAL A 103 23.59 -6.97 -2.41
CA VAL A 103 23.73 -7.94 -3.49
C VAL A 103 22.32 -8.32 -3.92
N PHE A 104 22.07 -8.36 -5.22
CA PHE A 104 20.81 -8.85 -5.76
C PHE A 104 20.93 -10.36 -5.99
N GLU A 105 20.04 -11.11 -5.36
CA GLU A 105 19.93 -12.57 -5.46
C GLU A 105 18.58 -12.91 -6.11
N LYS A 106 18.62 -13.62 -7.23
CA LYS A 106 17.43 -14.11 -7.93
C LYS A 106 17.77 -15.42 -8.62
N ASP A 107 17.10 -16.50 -8.24
CA ASP A 107 17.16 -17.72 -9.03
C ASP A 107 16.13 -17.64 -10.17
N SER A 108 16.57 -17.23 -11.36
CA SER A 108 15.67 -17.04 -12.50
C SER A 108 14.96 -18.31 -12.98
N VAL A 109 15.38 -19.50 -12.52
CA VAL A 109 14.71 -20.77 -12.83
C VAL A 109 13.47 -20.98 -11.96
N TYR A 110 13.45 -20.46 -10.73
CA TYR A 110 12.40 -20.72 -9.74
C TYR A 110 11.70 -19.47 -9.20
N GLU A 111 12.28 -18.27 -9.37
CA GLU A 111 11.84 -17.04 -8.73
C GLU A 111 11.49 -15.95 -9.76
N GLU A 112 10.23 -15.48 -9.72
CA GLU A 112 9.78 -14.34 -10.51
C GLU A 112 10.30 -13.00 -9.94
N ILE A 113 10.58 -12.94 -8.63
CA ILE A 113 10.99 -11.74 -7.90
C ILE A 113 12.26 -12.06 -7.12
N GLY A 114 13.31 -11.26 -7.34
CA GLY A 114 14.57 -11.36 -6.61
C GLY A 114 14.56 -10.62 -5.27
N ASN A 115 15.63 -10.81 -4.50
CA ASN A 115 15.84 -10.20 -3.19
C ASN A 115 17.16 -9.44 -3.13
N TYR A 116 17.14 -8.28 -2.48
CA TYR A 116 18.32 -7.52 -2.11
C TYR A 116 18.78 -7.95 -0.71
N ILE A 117 19.98 -8.51 -0.63
CA ILE A 117 20.62 -8.98 0.60
C ILE A 117 21.79 -8.06 0.94
N TRP A 118 21.90 -7.63 2.20
CA TRP A 118 23.02 -6.80 2.62
C TRP A 118 24.34 -7.55 2.46
N LYS A 119 25.39 -6.92 1.89
CA LYS A 119 26.67 -7.57 1.55
C LYS A 119 27.36 -8.31 2.70
N GLN A 120 27.09 -7.95 3.96
CA GLN A 120 27.66 -8.64 5.13
C GLN A 120 26.82 -9.84 5.59
N GLN A 121 25.59 -9.98 5.11
CA GLN A 121 24.64 -11.03 5.49
C GLN A 121 24.51 -12.16 4.46
N THR A 122 25.30 -12.16 3.38
CA THR A 122 25.32 -13.28 2.44
C THR A 122 25.68 -14.58 3.17
N VAL A 123 25.11 -15.69 2.74
CA VAL A 123 25.18 -16.97 3.48
C VAL A 123 26.63 -17.43 3.65
N GLU A 124 27.46 -17.22 2.64
CA GLU A 124 28.88 -17.62 2.60
C GLU A 124 29.69 -16.93 3.70
N ARG A 125 29.25 -15.74 4.14
CA ARG A 125 29.93 -14.95 5.18
C ARG A 125 29.48 -15.29 6.60
N ASN A 126 28.44 -16.12 6.74
CA ASN A 126 27.72 -16.32 8.00
C ASN A 126 27.52 -17.80 8.35
N VAL A 127 28.39 -18.67 7.84
CA VAL A 127 28.34 -20.12 8.11
C VAL A 127 28.60 -20.38 9.60
N GLN A 128 27.98 -21.42 10.16
CA GLN A 128 28.23 -21.96 11.50
C GLN A 128 27.92 -21.01 12.69
N ARG A 129 27.02 -20.03 12.52
CA ARG A 129 26.56 -19.17 13.62
C ARG A 129 25.04 -19.07 13.72
N CYS A 130 24.55 -18.74 14.92
CA CYS A 130 23.17 -18.29 15.10
C CYS A 130 23.10 -16.77 14.88
N TYR A 131 22.13 -16.31 14.11
CA TYR A 131 21.97 -14.89 13.79
C TYR A 131 20.57 -14.60 13.23
N ILE A 132 20.25 -13.32 13.11
CA ILE A 132 19.05 -12.85 12.42
C ILE A 132 19.52 -12.16 11.14
N ARG A 133 18.99 -12.62 10.00
CA ARG A 133 19.25 -12.01 8.69
C ARG A 133 18.01 -11.33 8.15
N SER A 134 18.20 -10.42 7.20
CA SER A 134 17.14 -9.71 6.51
C SER A 134 17.38 -9.66 5.01
N GLY A 135 16.29 -9.51 4.27
CA GLY A 135 16.31 -9.16 2.86
C GLY A 135 15.03 -8.45 2.48
N VAL A 136 15.03 -7.87 1.29
CA VAL A 136 13.87 -7.16 0.75
C VAL A 136 13.72 -7.48 -0.73
N ASN A 137 12.50 -7.78 -1.16
CA ASN A 137 12.25 -8.09 -2.57
C ASN A 137 12.15 -6.83 -3.44
N GLU A 138 12.05 -7.01 -4.76
CA GLU A 138 11.95 -5.90 -5.73
C GLU A 138 10.75 -4.95 -5.49
N LYS A 139 9.72 -5.41 -4.76
CA LYS A 139 8.49 -4.66 -4.44
C LYS A 139 8.50 -4.03 -3.04
N GLY A 140 9.62 -4.11 -2.32
CA GLY A 140 9.75 -3.56 -0.97
C GLY A 140 9.19 -4.44 0.14
N GLU A 141 8.81 -5.69 -0.15
CA GLU A 141 8.43 -6.64 0.91
C GLU A 141 9.70 -7.11 1.64
N ILE A 142 9.86 -6.66 2.87
CA ILE A 142 10.93 -7.09 3.77
C ILE A 142 10.64 -8.49 4.31
N TYR A 143 11.70 -9.24 4.58
CA TYR A 143 11.64 -10.40 5.47
C TYR A 143 12.74 -10.35 6.53
N LEU A 144 12.45 -10.96 7.67
CA LEU A 144 13.47 -11.40 8.62
C LEU A 144 13.59 -12.92 8.57
N ALA A 145 14.76 -13.46 8.85
CA ALA A 145 14.92 -14.87 9.13
C ALA A 145 15.80 -15.10 10.35
N SER A 146 15.31 -15.90 11.30
CA SER A 146 16.11 -16.40 12.41
C SER A 146 16.81 -17.67 11.98
N VAL A 147 18.13 -17.71 12.15
CA VAL A 147 18.98 -18.85 11.84
C VAL A 147 19.53 -19.40 13.15
N PHE A 148 19.28 -20.67 13.42
CA PHE A 148 19.88 -21.42 14.52
C PHE A 148 20.87 -22.44 13.95
N TYR A 149 22.01 -22.59 14.61
CA TYR A 149 23.07 -23.57 14.32
C TYR A 149 23.49 -24.23 15.62
N GLY A 150 23.29 -25.55 15.74
CA GLY A 150 23.55 -26.26 16.99
C GLY A 150 23.62 -27.78 16.86
N GLY A 151 23.86 -28.47 17.97
CA GLY A 151 23.98 -29.93 17.99
C GLY A 151 22.66 -30.68 17.87
N ALA A 152 21.54 -30.04 18.23
CA ALA A 152 20.21 -30.62 18.19
C ALA A 152 19.18 -29.53 17.88
N PRO A 153 18.04 -29.88 17.26
CA PRO A 153 16.98 -28.92 16.98
C PRO A 153 16.41 -28.30 18.25
N ILE A 154 16.10 -27.01 18.15
CA ILE A 154 15.34 -26.24 19.15
C ILE A 154 13.86 -26.13 18.77
N ASN A 155 13.49 -26.40 17.52
CA ASN A 155 12.11 -26.34 17.01
C ASN A 155 11.46 -24.96 17.19
N HIS A 156 12.21 -23.88 16.98
CA HIS A 156 11.64 -22.54 17.13
C HIS A 156 10.66 -22.22 16.00
N THR A 157 9.70 -21.34 16.30
CA THR A 157 8.68 -20.86 15.35
C THR A 157 8.65 -19.34 15.25
N GLY A 158 9.30 -18.63 16.17
CA GLY A 158 9.26 -17.18 16.26
C GLY A 158 10.48 -16.63 17.00
N ILE A 159 10.58 -15.30 17.04
CA ILE A 159 11.52 -14.60 17.91
C ILE A 159 10.82 -13.44 18.65
N LYS A 160 11.31 -13.16 19.85
CA LYS A 160 11.04 -11.92 20.59
C LYS A 160 12.32 -11.11 20.68
N VAL A 161 12.29 -9.88 20.18
CA VAL A 161 13.41 -8.93 20.26
C VAL A 161 13.14 -7.90 21.34
N SER A 162 14.13 -7.61 22.19
CA SER A 162 13.96 -6.71 23.33
C SER A 162 15.20 -5.90 23.65
N THR A 163 14.99 -4.74 24.25
CA THR A 163 16.03 -3.86 24.82
C THR A 163 16.05 -4.00 26.35
N LYS A 164 17.09 -3.45 26.99
CA LYS A 164 17.30 -3.57 28.44
C LYS A 164 16.18 -2.92 29.27
N ASP A 165 15.54 -1.89 28.74
CA ASP A 165 14.42 -1.17 29.37
C ASP A 165 13.08 -1.92 29.28
N GLY A 166 13.06 -3.11 28.66
CA GLY A 166 11.89 -3.97 28.60
C GLY A 166 10.97 -3.72 27.42
N GLN A 167 11.29 -2.76 26.53
CA GLN A 167 10.59 -2.64 25.25
C GLN A 167 10.88 -3.87 24.39
N PHE A 168 9.89 -4.32 23.62
CA PHE A 168 10.02 -5.50 22.79
C PHE A 168 9.10 -5.46 21.57
N ALA A 169 9.45 -6.29 20.58
CA ALA A 169 8.58 -6.68 19.48
C ALA A 169 8.72 -8.18 19.23
N GLU A 170 7.72 -8.78 18.60
CA GLU A 170 7.68 -10.21 18.30
C GLU A 170 7.40 -10.42 16.82
N THR A 171 7.90 -11.52 16.28
CA THR A 171 7.47 -12.01 14.97
C THR A 171 6.20 -12.85 15.12
N ALA A 172 5.47 -13.04 14.04
CA ALA A 172 4.45 -14.09 13.99
C ALA A 172 5.09 -15.46 14.25
N ALA A 173 4.33 -16.38 14.85
CA ALA A 173 4.71 -17.77 14.96
C ALA A 173 4.48 -18.49 13.63
N ILE A 174 5.53 -19.09 13.08
CA ILE A 174 5.50 -19.86 11.83
C ILE A 174 5.71 -21.34 12.18
N PRO A 175 4.66 -22.19 12.11
CA PRO A 175 4.82 -23.63 12.29
C PRO A 175 5.77 -24.23 11.25
N TYR A 176 6.35 -25.39 11.57
CA TYR A 176 7.18 -26.12 10.62
C TYR A 176 6.38 -26.51 9.38
N ASP A 177 6.87 -26.12 8.20
CA ASP A 177 6.22 -26.38 6.91
C ASP A 177 7.19 -26.91 5.84
N GLY A 178 8.50 -26.94 6.13
CA GLY A 178 9.53 -27.31 5.16
C GLY A 178 9.80 -26.28 4.07
N GLY A 179 9.11 -25.14 4.10
CA GLY A 179 9.22 -24.04 3.14
C GLY A 179 9.85 -22.80 3.77
N VAL A 180 9.10 -22.10 4.63
CA VAL A 180 9.59 -20.89 5.33
C VAL A 180 10.00 -21.17 6.78
N ASN A 181 9.59 -22.30 7.35
CA ASN A 181 10.17 -22.89 8.55
C ASN A 181 10.69 -24.29 8.19
N TYR A 182 12.01 -24.39 8.06
CA TYR A 182 12.68 -25.61 7.65
C TYR A 182 13.94 -25.86 8.48
N ARG A 183 14.42 -27.09 8.41
CA ARG A 183 15.62 -27.52 9.13
C ARG A 183 16.35 -28.58 8.34
N PHE A 184 17.66 -28.58 8.44
CA PHE A 184 18.53 -29.55 7.78
C PHE A 184 19.78 -29.79 8.61
N LYS A 185 20.59 -30.78 8.19
CA LYS A 185 21.89 -31.05 8.80
C LYS A 185 22.99 -30.63 7.85
N ASP A 186 23.96 -29.91 8.39
CA ASP A 186 25.21 -29.55 7.72
C ASP A 186 26.39 -29.86 8.63
N LEU A 187 27.37 -30.62 8.13
CA LEU A 187 28.54 -31.08 8.91
C LEU A 187 28.19 -31.68 10.28
N GLY A 188 27.08 -32.43 10.36
CA GLY A 188 26.59 -33.05 11.60
C GLY A 188 25.93 -32.10 12.59
N LYS A 189 25.79 -30.82 12.26
CA LYS A 189 25.05 -29.81 13.03
C LYS A 189 23.66 -29.58 12.44
N THR A 190 22.71 -29.29 13.30
CA THR A 190 21.36 -28.89 12.90
C THR A 190 21.34 -27.39 12.61
N ILE A 191 20.82 -27.06 11.43
CA ILE A 191 20.43 -25.70 11.05
C ILE A 191 18.91 -25.63 11.07
N GLU A 192 18.35 -24.63 11.73
CA GLU A 192 16.93 -24.28 11.63
C GLU A 192 16.82 -22.86 11.10
N VAL A 193 15.94 -22.66 10.13
CA VAL A 193 15.65 -21.34 9.55
C VAL A 193 14.16 -21.12 9.61
N VAL A 194 13.76 -19.97 10.18
CA VAL A 194 12.38 -19.52 10.17
C VAL A 194 12.34 -18.14 9.54
N THR A 195 11.58 -17.99 8.47
CA THR A 195 11.47 -16.77 7.66
C THR A 195 10.11 -16.11 7.89
N TYR A 196 10.14 -14.85 8.29
CA TYR A 196 9.00 -13.99 8.60
C TYR A 196 8.88 -12.94 7.49
N LYS A 197 8.07 -13.24 6.47
CA LYS A 197 7.86 -12.35 5.31
C LYS A 197 6.79 -11.28 5.60
N GLY A 198 7.03 -10.07 5.12
CA GLY A 198 6.10 -8.94 5.22
C GLY A 198 5.70 -8.65 6.66
N GLU A 199 4.41 -8.47 6.89
CA GLU A 199 3.82 -8.15 8.20
C GLU A 199 4.24 -9.13 9.31
N LYS A 200 4.54 -10.39 8.97
CA LYS A 200 4.94 -11.41 9.95
C LYS A 200 6.27 -11.11 10.67
N GLY A 201 7.14 -10.31 10.05
CA GLY A 201 8.43 -9.90 10.61
C GLY A 201 8.62 -8.40 10.74
N LEU A 202 7.66 -7.60 10.26
CA LEU A 202 7.81 -6.15 10.09
C LEU A 202 8.06 -5.42 11.41
N ASP A 203 7.29 -5.73 12.46
CA ASP A 203 7.42 -5.06 13.76
C ASP A 203 8.77 -5.35 14.41
N ALA A 204 9.23 -6.60 14.35
CA ALA A 204 10.57 -6.96 14.82
C ALA A 204 11.68 -6.28 13.99
N ALA A 205 11.53 -6.18 12.67
CA ALA A 205 12.50 -5.49 11.82
C ALA A 205 12.58 -4.00 12.16
N LYS A 206 11.42 -3.34 12.31
CA LYS A 206 11.29 -1.95 12.71
C LYS A 206 11.85 -1.70 14.12
N PHE A 207 11.60 -2.63 15.04
CA PHE A 207 12.16 -2.55 16.39
C PHE A 207 13.69 -2.57 16.37
N ILE A 208 14.29 -3.51 15.62
CA ILE A 208 15.74 -3.59 15.50
C ILE A 208 16.31 -2.34 14.81
N SER A 209 15.66 -1.85 13.74
CA SER A 209 16.14 -0.68 12.98
C SER A 209 16.09 0.62 13.79
N THR A 210 15.09 0.78 14.67
CA THR A 210 14.97 1.94 15.57
C THR A 210 15.90 1.84 16.79
N ASN A 211 16.40 0.65 17.11
CA ASN A 211 17.26 0.36 18.27
C ASN A 211 18.68 -0.10 17.87
N VAL A 212 19.20 0.34 16.73
CA VAL A 212 20.52 -0.11 16.20
C VAL A 212 21.68 0.16 17.17
N LYS A 213 21.60 1.23 17.97
CA LYS A 213 22.64 1.59 18.95
C LYS A 213 22.51 0.82 20.27
N GLU A 214 21.38 0.16 20.50
CA GLU A 214 21.09 -0.54 21.74
C GLU A 214 21.54 -2.00 21.69
N ARG A 215 21.68 -2.57 22.89
CA ARG A 215 21.89 -4.01 23.04
C ARG A 215 20.56 -4.74 22.90
N VAL A 216 20.25 -5.19 21.68
CA VAL A 216 19.04 -5.96 21.38
C VAL A 216 19.25 -7.46 21.65
N LYS A 217 18.44 -8.02 22.54
CA LYS A 217 18.36 -9.46 22.82
C LYS A 217 17.30 -10.09 21.92
N ALA A 218 17.62 -11.22 21.30
CA ALA A 218 16.66 -12.05 20.58
C ALA A 218 16.44 -13.36 21.35
N GLU A 219 15.20 -13.62 21.72
CA GLU A 219 14.73 -14.88 22.31
C GLU A 219 14.03 -15.70 21.24
N TYR A 220 14.43 -16.95 21.04
CA TYR A 220 13.78 -17.86 20.10
C TYR A 220 12.58 -18.49 20.80
N THR A 221 11.40 -18.39 20.20
CA THR A 221 10.12 -18.77 20.82
C THR A 221 9.47 -19.98 20.11
N GLY A 222 8.51 -20.61 20.79
CA GLY A 222 7.77 -21.79 20.30
C GLY A 222 8.49 -23.14 20.45
N GLY A 223 9.77 -23.14 20.83
CA GLY A 223 10.59 -24.33 20.96
C GLY A 223 11.41 -24.35 22.26
N LYS A 224 12.53 -25.07 22.24
CA LYS A 224 13.50 -25.08 23.34
C LYS A 224 14.09 -23.68 23.53
N PRO A 225 14.31 -23.23 24.78
CA PRO A 225 14.87 -21.90 25.04
C PRO A 225 16.23 -21.71 24.37
N TYR A 226 16.35 -20.64 23.61
CA TYR A 226 17.61 -20.17 23.06
C TYR A 226 17.59 -18.65 22.95
N THR A 227 18.71 -18.01 23.25
CA THR A 227 18.83 -16.54 23.22
C THR A 227 20.17 -16.11 22.66
N LEU A 228 20.17 -15.02 21.91
CA LEU A 228 21.39 -14.35 21.47
C LEU A 228 21.27 -12.83 21.63
N TYR A 229 22.40 -12.13 21.59
CA TYR A 229 22.43 -10.68 21.39
C TYR A 229 22.76 -10.39 19.93
N ILE A 230 21.95 -9.57 19.27
CA ILE A 230 22.10 -9.30 17.84
C ILE A 230 23.38 -8.49 17.62
N ALA A 231 24.29 -9.01 16.80
CA ALA A 231 25.57 -8.36 16.51
C ALA A 231 25.34 -7.00 15.84
N ASP A 232 26.25 -6.05 16.04
CA ASP A 232 26.11 -4.69 15.50
C ASP A 232 26.04 -4.68 13.97
N GLY A 233 26.80 -5.56 13.31
CA GLY A 233 26.71 -5.74 11.85
C GLY A 233 25.33 -6.21 11.39
N ASP A 234 24.71 -7.14 12.13
CA ASP A 234 23.37 -7.64 11.82
C ASP A 234 22.30 -6.58 12.07
N LYS A 235 22.41 -5.80 13.17
CA LYS A 235 21.50 -4.66 13.41
C LYS A 235 21.59 -3.61 12.29
N LYS A 236 22.82 -3.27 11.85
CA LYS A 236 23.04 -2.34 10.73
C LYS A 236 22.48 -2.87 9.42
N ALA A 237 22.66 -4.16 9.14
CA ALA A 237 22.09 -4.80 7.96
C ALA A 237 20.56 -4.75 7.97
N ILE A 238 19.93 -5.10 9.10
CA ILE A 238 18.47 -5.05 9.26
C ILE A 238 17.94 -3.62 9.10
N ALA A 239 18.64 -2.63 9.66
CA ALA A 239 18.27 -1.23 9.49
C ALA A 239 18.37 -0.77 8.04
N ALA A 240 19.46 -1.10 7.34
CA ALA A 240 19.62 -0.79 5.92
C ALA A 240 18.56 -1.49 5.07
N THR A 241 18.25 -2.77 5.35
CA THR A 241 17.18 -3.50 4.66
C THR A 241 15.83 -2.84 4.88
N PHE A 242 15.53 -2.40 6.11
CA PHE A 242 14.28 -1.72 6.45
C PHE A 242 14.14 -0.37 5.72
N GLU A 243 15.22 0.40 5.64
CA GLU A 243 15.27 1.65 4.88
C GLU A 243 15.00 1.40 3.38
N LEU A 244 15.72 0.46 2.76
CA LEU A 244 15.49 0.08 1.36
C LEU A 244 14.06 -0.43 1.13
N ALA A 245 13.52 -1.24 2.03
CA ALA A 245 12.14 -1.72 1.96
C ALA A 245 11.11 -0.61 2.00
N THR A 246 11.33 0.40 2.85
CA THR A 246 10.44 1.57 2.92
C THR A 246 10.42 2.30 1.58
N VAL A 247 11.59 2.60 1.01
CA VAL A 247 11.68 3.33 -0.27
C VAL A 247 11.12 2.52 -1.45
N LEU A 248 11.40 1.22 -1.52
CA LEU A 248 10.85 0.34 -2.56
C LEU A 248 9.33 0.19 -2.43
N SER A 249 8.80 0.10 -1.21
CA SER A 249 7.35 0.03 -0.99
C SER A 249 6.65 1.34 -1.37
N ASP A 250 7.24 2.49 -1.04
CA ASP A 250 6.76 3.80 -1.50
C ASP A 250 6.72 3.87 -3.03
N LEU A 251 7.79 3.41 -3.70
CA LEU A 251 7.87 3.40 -5.16
C LEU A 251 6.81 2.49 -5.79
N GLU A 252 6.63 1.27 -5.27
CA GLU A 252 5.59 0.33 -5.71
C GLU A 252 4.18 0.93 -5.54
N ASN A 253 3.92 1.61 -4.42
CA ASN A 253 2.64 2.26 -4.16
C ASN A 253 2.38 3.43 -5.11
N LEU A 254 3.39 4.28 -5.37
CA LEU A 254 3.30 5.37 -6.34
C LEU A 254 3.01 4.86 -7.75
N GLN A 255 3.67 3.78 -8.17
CA GLN A 255 3.43 3.16 -9.47
C GLN A 255 2.01 2.60 -9.58
N LYS A 256 1.52 1.90 -8.55
CA LYS A 256 0.14 1.37 -8.51
C LYS A 256 -0.91 2.48 -8.56
N GLU A 257 -0.74 3.56 -7.79
CA GLU A 257 -1.69 4.66 -7.80
C GLU A 257 -1.67 5.41 -9.14
N LYS A 258 -0.49 5.59 -9.77
CA LYS A 258 -0.40 6.12 -11.14
C LYS A 258 -1.12 5.23 -12.15
N GLU A 259 -0.92 3.91 -12.09
CA GLU A 259 -1.58 2.95 -12.99
C GLU A 259 -3.10 2.99 -12.82
N LYS A 260 -3.58 2.97 -11.57
CA LYS A 260 -5.00 3.06 -11.22
C LYS A 260 -5.62 4.36 -11.71
N ALA A 261 -4.95 5.50 -11.51
CA ALA A 261 -5.39 6.80 -12.02
C ALA A 261 -5.44 6.82 -13.56
N THR A 262 -4.45 6.23 -14.23
CA THR A 262 -4.41 6.11 -15.69
C THR A 262 -5.59 5.29 -16.22
N LYS A 263 -5.85 4.11 -15.62
CA LYS A 263 -7.02 3.27 -15.96
C LYS A 263 -8.33 4.02 -15.70
N ARG A 264 -8.41 4.80 -14.61
CA ARG A 264 -9.58 5.61 -14.28
C ARG A 264 -9.86 6.66 -15.35
N ILE A 265 -8.83 7.37 -15.83
CA ILE A 265 -8.97 8.34 -16.93
C ILE A 265 -9.45 7.64 -18.20
N ALA A 266 -8.84 6.52 -18.60
CA ALA A 266 -9.24 5.79 -19.80
C ALA A 266 -10.71 5.35 -19.74
N TYR A 267 -11.14 4.81 -18.61
CA TYR A 267 -12.54 4.46 -18.37
C TYR A 267 -13.46 5.69 -18.48
N LEU A 268 -13.13 6.79 -17.80
CA LEU A 268 -13.96 8.01 -17.79
C LEU A 268 -14.09 8.63 -19.18
N LYS A 269 -13.00 8.65 -19.97
CA LYS A 269 -13.02 9.12 -21.37
C LYS A 269 -14.00 8.31 -22.21
N SER A 270 -13.92 6.98 -22.18
CA SER A 270 -14.87 6.12 -22.91
C SER A 270 -16.33 6.37 -22.55
N LYS A 271 -16.62 6.72 -21.28
CA LYS A 271 -17.98 7.02 -20.81
C LYS A 271 -18.46 8.42 -21.19
N LEU A 272 -17.55 9.37 -21.40
CA LEU A 272 -17.89 10.71 -21.89
C LEU A 272 -18.15 10.67 -23.40
N GLU A 273 -17.34 9.92 -24.14
CA GLU A 273 -17.50 9.70 -25.58
C GLU A 273 -18.82 8.99 -25.90
N SER A 274 -19.15 7.89 -25.21
CA SER A 274 -20.42 7.17 -25.42
C SER A 274 -21.67 7.99 -25.11
N ASN A 275 -21.55 9.00 -24.24
CA ASN A 275 -22.66 9.91 -23.89
C ASN A 275 -22.90 11.00 -24.95
N THR A 276 -21.98 11.17 -25.90
CA THR A 276 -22.04 12.22 -26.94
C THR A 276 -22.72 11.70 -28.22
N GLU A 277 -22.84 10.37 -28.38
CA GLU A 277 -23.47 9.70 -29.53
C GLU A 277 -24.97 9.39 -29.33
N GLU A 278 -25.55 9.74 -28.18
CA GLU A 278 -26.99 9.63 -27.82
C GLU A 278 -27.67 10.99 -27.55
#